data_AF-A0A3R7C751-F1
#
_entry.id   AF-A0A3R7C751-F1
#
_cell.length_a   1.000
_cell.length_b   1.000
_cell.length_c   1.000
_cell.angle_alpha   90.00
_cell.angle_beta   90.00
_cell.angle_gamma   90.00
#
_symmetry.space_group_name_H-M   'P 1'
#
loop_
_entity.id
_entity.type
_entity.pdbx_description
1 polymer ?
#
loop_
_entity_poly.entity_id
_entity_poly.type
_entity_poly.pdbx_seq_one_letter_code
_entity_poly.pdbx_strand_id
1 'polypeptide(L)'
;MATSPRVTSPRVEPDEDENQPRSPSEYKRYSSSSILTDSSQEDSSSDVQVPASTGAKGSKQHKGGKTAQERKNQPTAGKCFKSWWKQVLFIVVVVGSVVAGTVIVILKLVQQKDSANSGFNGNGYFPIPTAEVDSLAQTAGRIADGTSVTSESLPLGVNPTKYPLQCISWYQCRLTPTTLMNIVIIRAGMETADAIPSGLWHTPNNGTTVFQLVAFLARNNFNSVRLPLCIESILNDRRPNPDLINTAANRAINVQSYTGLLSSIIRALAFRKISVLLDLHTLTPTDAGGSWTSDNLSEISYLAAVDVLAIKLCNDQHWNVIGIDLKNKPYAATWGDNGPNDWAVGAPKIANRMLKGCPNWLAFAQGTVSKHTLRSDDNTQVFSYTDWWGGGLQNEATAPLKLSIPNKLVYAPHYYSPSEYPQSYFVLNGIRDHDLMVGYTEYTNETLKRRVTATAADMFGFLTQYQQGAIVLGEFGGLYTKDAFANLTNRRVIELTMDVASQPGYAGGYVWGLNPETTYEYNPSDTKGSWSEGLVDETWATANEPFLTALKKLDALPYLQPWPCLT
;
A
#
# COMPACT_ATOMS: atom_id res chain seq x y z
N MET A 1 59.18 -30.22 -16.92
CA MET A 1 59.20 -30.71 -18.31
C MET A 1 58.21 -31.85 -18.43
N ALA A 2 57.10 -31.63 -19.13
CA ALA A 2 56.34 -32.59 -19.96
C ALA A 2 55.03 -31.90 -20.36
N THR A 3 54.78 -31.90 -21.66
CA THR A 3 53.85 -31.05 -22.42
C THR A 3 52.50 -31.72 -22.70
N SER A 4 51.45 -30.89 -22.74
CA SER A 4 50.13 -30.92 -23.42
C SER A 4 49.77 -32.09 -24.38
N PRO A 5 48.47 -32.38 -24.59
CA PRO A 5 47.80 -31.65 -25.69
C PRO A 5 46.41 -31.09 -25.37
N ARG A 6 46.27 -29.86 -25.86
CA ARG A 6 45.08 -29.02 -26.05
C ARG A 6 44.17 -29.65 -27.11
N VAL A 7 42.90 -29.89 -26.78
CA VAL A 7 41.84 -30.18 -27.77
C VAL A 7 40.99 -28.94 -27.92
N THR A 8 41.00 -28.39 -29.14
CA THR A 8 40.14 -27.30 -29.61
C THR A 8 38.80 -27.88 -30.05
N SER A 9 37.70 -27.43 -29.43
CA SER A 9 36.32 -27.65 -29.91
C SER A 9 35.83 -26.38 -30.63
N PRO A 10 35.00 -26.49 -31.67
CA PRO A 10 34.75 -25.40 -32.60
C PRO A 10 33.93 -24.27 -31.99
N ARG A 11 34.32 -23.06 -32.38
CA ARG A 11 33.69 -21.78 -32.11
C ARG A 11 32.26 -21.79 -32.67
N VAL A 12 31.28 -21.87 -31.80
CA VAL A 12 29.91 -21.40 -32.11
C VAL A 12 30.00 -19.88 -32.07
N GLU A 13 29.65 -19.23 -33.17
CA GLU A 13 29.50 -17.78 -33.24
C GLU A 13 28.44 -17.36 -32.21
N PRO A 14 28.73 -16.40 -31.31
CA PRO A 14 27.68 -15.81 -30.50
C PRO A 14 26.83 -14.92 -31.40
N ASP A 15 25.51 -15.13 -31.37
CA ASP A 15 24.54 -14.21 -31.96
C ASP A 15 24.83 -12.79 -31.46
N GLU A 16 25.16 -11.87 -32.37
CA GLU A 16 25.57 -10.49 -32.05
C GLU A 16 24.44 -9.59 -31.49
N ASP A 17 23.29 -10.16 -31.12
CA ASP A 17 22.15 -9.41 -30.55
C ASP A 17 21.97 -9.55 -29.02
N GLU A 18 22.82 -10.33 -28.33
CA GLU A 18 22.69 -10.57 -26.88
C GLU A 18 23.60 -9.72 -25.97
N ASN A 19 24.38 -8.79 -26.53
CA ASN A 19 25.38 -8.02 -25.78
C ASN A 19 24.95 -6.61 -25.33
N GLN A 20 23.64 -6.35 -25.27
CA GLN A 20 23.10 -5.15 -24.61
C GLN A 20 22.26 -5.52 -23.39
N PRO A 21 22.46 -4.88 -22.22
CA PRO A 21 21.55 -5.01 -21.10
C PRO A 21 20.22 -4.31 -21.47
N ARG A 22 19.34 -5.03 -22.16
CA ARG A 22 17.92 -4.68 -22.20
C ARG A 22 17.26 -5.29 -20.97
N SER A 23 17.34 -4.55 -19.87
CA SER A 23 16.39 -4.60 -18.76
C SER A 23 15.21 -3.67 -19.14
N PRO A 24 13.95 -3.93 -18.71
CA PRO A 24 12.77 -3.28 -19.29
C PRO A 24 12.75 -1.79 -18.90
N SER A 25 13.23 -0.94 -19.80
CA SER A 25 13.31 0.52 -19.60
C SER A 25 12.03 1.26 -19.97
N GLU A 26 10.87 0.59 -20.03
CA GLU A 26 9.59 1.22 -20.36
C GLU A 26 8.45 0.82 -19.41
N TYR A 27 8.62 1.09 -18.12
CA TYR A 27 7.46 1.33 -17.26
C TYR A 27 6.94 2.75 -17.51
N LYS A 28 6.06 2.92 -18.50
CA LYS A 28 5.19 4.09 -18.58
C LYS A 28 3.81 3.74 -18.03
N ARG A 29 3.51 4.29 -16.83
CA ARG A 29 2.21 4.69 -16.20
C ARG A 29 1.01 3.72 -16.39
N TYR A 30 0.25 3.39 -15.35
CA TYR A 30 -0.72 4.30 -14.71
C TYR A 30 -0.97 3.98 -13.23
N SER A 31 -0.92 5.03 -12.39
CA SER A 31 -1.74 5.13 -11.18
C SER A 31 -3.21 5.23 -11.58
N SER A 32 -4.08 4.50 -10.90
CA SER A 32 -5.54 4.44 -11.12
C SER A 32 -6.15 5.81 -11.42
N SER A 33 -6.78 5.91 -12.60
CA SER A 33 -7.59 7.05 -13.01
C SER A 33 -8.92 7.08 -12.26
N SER A 34 -9.27 8.30 -11.88
CA SER A 34 -10.57 8.80 -11.45
C SER A 34 -11.77 8.19 -12.17
N ILE A 35 -12.84 7.94 -11.39
CA ILE A 35 -14.21 7.72 -11.85
C ILE A 35 -14.59 8.82 -12.85
N LEU A 36 -14.87 8.44 -14.10
CA LEU A 36 -15.55 9.30 -15.08
C LEU A 36 -16.93 8.71 -15.34
N THR A 37 -17.93 9.53 -15.04
CA THR A 37 -19.34 9.32 -15.33
C THR A 37 -19.58 9.31 -16.84
N ASP A 38 -20.34 8.31 -17.26
CA ASP A 38 -20.88 8.11 -18.59
C ASP A 38 -21.75 9.30 -19.04
N SER A 39 -21.45 9.87 -20.20
CA SER A 39 -22.43 10.61 -21.01
C SER A 39 -22.03 10.49 -22.48
N SER A 40 -22.68 9.55 -23.15
CA SER A 40 -22.78 9.41 -24.60
C SER A 40 -23.18 10.70 -25.29
N GLN A 41 -22.44 11.11 -26.33
CA GLN A 41 -23.04 11.67 -27.55
C GLN A 41 -22.06 11.64 -28.72
N GLU A 42 -22.64 11.33 -29.88
CA GLU A 42 -22.04 10.96 -31.16
C GLU A 42 -21.33 12.12 -31.90
N ASP A 43 -20.34 11.73 -32.72
CA ASP A 43 -20.35 11.85 -34.19
C ASP A 43 -19.21 12.60 -34.92
N SER A 44 -18.74 11.92 -35.98
CA SER A 44 -18.07 12.40 -37.23
C SER A 44 -16.63 12.97 -37.14
N SER A 45 -15.62 12.26 -37.66
CA SER A 45 -15.01 12.36 -39.02
C SER A 45 -14.53 13.79 -39.35
N SER A 46 -13.34 14.10 -39.86
CA SER A 46 -12.39 13.38 -40.70
C SER A 46 -11.12 14.22 -40.87
N ASP A 47 -10.05 13.54 -41.28
CA ASP A 47 -8.94 14.00 -42.12
C ASP A 47 -7.77 14.85 -41.61
N VAL A 48 -6.63 14.42 -42.15
CA VAL A 48 -5.24 14.68 -41.87
C VAL A 48 -4.63 15.50 -43.03
N GLN A 49 -3.52 16.18 -42.74
CA GLN A 49 -2.50 16.82 -43.63
C GLN A 49 -2.83 18.23 -44.18
N VAL A 50 -2.21 19.33 -43.71
CA VAL A 50 -0.78 19.81 -43.81
C VAL A 50 -0.40 20.11 -45.28
N PRO A 51 0.44 21.12 -45.67
CA PRO A 51 1.32 22.05 -44.91
C PRO A 51 1.26 23.53 -45.38
N ALA A 52 2.00 24.43 -44.71
CA ALA A 52 3.18 25.11 -45.30
C ALA A 52 3.54 26.43 -44.60
N SER A 53 4.82 26.48 -44.24
CA SER A 53 5.57 27.59 -43.64
C SER A 53 5.88 28.72 -44.62
N THR A 54 5.85 29.96 -44.14
CA THR A 54 6.83 31.06 -44.34
C THR A 54 6.41 32.16 -43.34
N GLY A 55 7.24 32.90 -42.61
CA GLY A 55 8.65 33.22 -42.67
C GLY A 55 8.78 34.73 -42.34
N ALA A 56 9.65 35.06 -41.38
CA ALA A 56 10.29 36.37 -41.14
C ALA A 56 9.66 37.43 -40.18
N LYS A 57 10.22 37.45 -38.96
CA LYS A 57 11.03 38.52 -38.30
C LYS A 57 10.69 40.02 -38.48
N GLY A 58 10.66 40.72 -37.34
CA GLY A 58 10.98 42.16 -37.17
C GLY A 58 10.28 42.80 -35.95
N SER A 59 10.75 42.64 -34.71
CA SER A 59 11.66 43.53 -33.94
C SER A 59 11.15 44.94 -33.55
N LYS A 60 11.10 45.18 -32.22
CA LYS A 60 11.37 46.44 -31.46
C LYS A 60 10.33 47.59 -31.62
N GLN A 61 10.01 48.46 -30.65
CA GLN A 61 10.30 48.70 -29.23
C GLN A 61 9.44 49.93 -28.82
N HIS A 62 8.94 49.98 -27.57
CA HIS A 62 8.75 51.21 -26.74
C HIS A 62 7.74 52.30 -27.22
N LYS A 63 7.05 53.09 -26.39
CA LYS A 63 7.11 53.42 -24.94
C LYS A 63 5.88 54.29 -24.61
N GLY A 64 5.37 54.17 -23.37
CA GLY A 64 4.76 55.26 -22.56
C GLY A 64 3.38 55.80 -22.99
N GLY A 65 2.50 56.19 -22.08
CA GLY A 65 2.50 56.22 -20.62
C GLY A 65 1.45 57.21 -20.11
N LYS A 66 0.86 56.88 -18.94
CA LYS A 66 0.15 57.76 -17.97
C LYS A 66 -1.16 58.41 -18.49
N THR A 67 -2.21 58.71 -17.72
CA THR A 67 -2.34 58.99 -16.28
C THR A 67 -3.83 58.88 -15.89
N ALA A 68 -4.07 58.59 -14.61
CA ALA A 68 -5.38 58.58 -13.95
C ALA A 68 -5.90 60.00 -13.63
N GLN A 69 -7.21 60.14 -13.42
CA GLN A 69 -7.74 61.17 -12.52
C GLN A 69 -9.09 60.79 -11.88
N GLU A 70 -9.13 60.99 -10.57
CA GLU A 70 -10.19 60.79 -9.59
C GLU A 70 -11.04 62.07 -9.42
N ARG A 71 -12.34 61.97 -9.07
CA ARG A 71 -13.01 62.78 -7.99
C ARG A 71 -14.53 62.53 -7.82
N LYS A 72 -14.86 62.08 -6.59
CA LYS A 72 -15.84 62.59 -5.58
C LYS A 72 -17.38 62.65 -5.80
N ASN A 73 -18.07 62.05 -4.81
CA ASN A 73 -19.47 62.09 -4.31
C ASN A 73 -20.12 63.51 -4.24
N GLN A 74 -21.44 63.77 -4.17
CA GLN A 74 -22.59 63.15 -3.43
C GLN A 74 -23.95 63.86 -3.84
N PRO A 75 -25.10 63.73 -3.13
CA PRO A 75 -26.28 62.87 -3.38
C PRO A 75 -27.58 63.59 -3.87
N THR A 76 -28.61 62.83 -4.25
CA THR A 76 -30.02 63.30 -4.28
C THR A 76 -30.96 62.30 -3.60
N ALA A 77 -31.73 62.81 -2.64
CA ALA A 77 -32.79 62.11 -1.94
C ALA A 77 -34.14 62.35 -2.66
N GLY A 78 -35.00 61.33 -2.68
CA GLY A 78 -36.42 61.51 -2.97
C GLY A 78 -37.05 60.39 -3.80
N LYS A 79 -37.57 59.37 -3.10
CA LYS A 79 -38.66 58.42 -3.45
C LYS A 79 -38.38 57.02 -2.88
N CYS A 80 -38.27 56.96 -1.56
CA CYS A 80 -38.44 55.74 -0.79
C CYS A 80 -39.56 56.05 0.22
N PHE A 81 -40.70 55.33 0.16
CA PHE A 81 -41.49 54.99 1.34
C PHE A 81 -42.71 54.09 1.05
N LYS A 82 -43.24 54.04 -0.20
CA LYS A 82 -44.47 53.28 -0.48
C LYS A 82 -44.29 51.83 -0.99
N SER A 83 -43.09 51.42 -1.41
CA SER A 83 -42.84 50.08 -1.95
C SER A 83 -42.32 49.08 -0.90
N TRP A 84 -41.54 49.56 0.09
CA TRP A 84 -40.91 48.71 1.11
C TRP A 84 -41.91 48.06 2.09
N TRP A 85 -42.99 48.77 2.46
CA TRP A 85 -43.99 48.26 3.39
C TRP A 85 -44.77 47.05 2.87
N LYS A 86 -44.96 46.92 1.54
CA LYS A 86 -45.66 45.77 0.94
C LYS A 86 -44.81 44.50 0.95
N GLN A 87 -43.48 44.63 0.85
CA GLN A 87 -42.55 43.50 0.90
C GLN A 87 -42.32 43.02 2.33
N VAL A 88 -42.26 43.93 3.31
CA VAL A 88 -42.13 43.58 4.74
C VAL A 88 -43.41 42.88 5.25
N LEU A 89 -44.60 43.36 4.86
CA LEU A 89 -45.87 42.73 5.27
C LEU A 89 -46.02 41.31 4.69
N PHE A 90 -45.56 41.07 3.46
CA PHE A 90 -45.59 39.76 2.83
C PHE A 90 -44.63 38.76 3.51
N ILE A 91 -43.42 39.21 3.88
CA ILE A 91 -42.45 38.38 4.62
C ILE A 91 -42.95 38.05 6.03
N VAL A 92 -43.58 39.01 6.74
CA VAL A 92 -44.13 38.78 8.09
C VAL A 92 -45.30 37.79 8.07
N VAL A 93 -46.17 37.82 7.06
CA VAL A 93 -47.30 36.88 6.94
C VAL A 93 -46.82 35.47 6.57
N VAL A 94 -45.84 35.34 5.68
CA VAL A 94 -45.29 34.02 5.29
C VAL A 94 -44.50 33.38 6.43
N VAL A 95 -43.66 34.15 7.14
CA VAL A 95 -42.90 33.65 8.29
C VAL A 95 -43.84 33.34 9.47
N GLY A 96 -44.86 34.16 9.71
CA GLY A 96 -45.89 33.90 10.74
C GLY A 96 -46.69 32.62 10.48
N SER A 97 -46.98 32.31 9.22
CA SER A 97 -47.72 31.09 8.84
C SER A 97 -46.89 29.81 9.00
N VAL A 98 -45.59 29.87 8.74
CA VAL A 98 -44.66 28.75 8.92
C VAL A 98 -44.38 28.47 10.40
N VAL A 99 -44.29 29.52 11.23
CA VAL A 99 -44.12 29.40 12.69
C VAL A 99 -45.40 28.88 13.37
N ALA A 100 -46.59 29.29 12.91
CA ALA A 100 -47.85 28.75 13.41
C ALA A 100 -48.04 27.26 13.04
N GLY A 101 -47.65 26.85 11.83
CA GLY A 101 -47.70 25.46 11.39
C GLY A 101 -46.76 24.52 12.17
N THR A 102 -45.55 24.99 12.49
CA THR A 102 -44.58 24.21 13.29
C THR A 102 -44.99 24.10 14.76
N VAL A 103 -45.59 25.14 15.35
CA VAL A 103 -46.10 25.11 16.73
C VAL A 103 -47.32 24.17 16.87
N ILE A 104 -48.20 24.10 15.87
CA ILE A 104 -49.36 23.18 15.89
C ILE A 104 -48.92 21.71 15.77
N VAL A 105 -47.88 21.41 14.99
CA VAL A 105 -47.32 20.04 14.88
C VAL A 105 -46.62 19.62 16.18
N ILE A 106 -45.88 20.52 16.83
CA ILE A 106 -45.24 20.28 18.13
C ILE A 106 -46.30 20.09 19.23
N LEU A 107 -47.36 20.91 19.25
CA LEU A 107 -48.46 20.75 20.23
C LEU A 107 -49.26 19.46 20.04
N LYS A 108 -49.44 18.98 18.80
CA LYS A 108 -50.04 17.66 18.54
C LYS A 108 -49.13 16.49 18.96
N LEU A 109 -47.82 16.62 18.78
CA LEU A 109 -46.85 15.61 19.23
C LEU A 109 -46.71 15.57 20.77
N VAL A 110 -46.87 16.70 21.45
CA VAL A 110 -46.89 16.78 22.92
C VAL A 110 -48.22 16.25 23.49
N GLN A 111 -49.37 16.53 22.86
CA GLN A 111 -50.66 15.93 23.27
C GLN A 111 -50.75 14.41 23.03
N GLN A 112 -50.01 13.86 22.05
CA GLN A 112 -49.88 12.40 21.89
C GLN A 112 -49.01 11.74 22.96
N LYS A 113 -48.13 12.51 23.63
CA LYS A 113 -47.24 12.02 24.68
C LYS A 113 -47.95 11.97 26.05
N ASP A 114 -48.93 12.84 26.29
CA ASP A 114 -49.68 12.90 27.55
C ASP A 114 -50.85 11.92 27.63
N SER A 115 -51.37 11.42 26.49
CA SER A 115 -52.42 10.38 26.47
C SER A 115 -51.89 8.95 26.68
N ALA A 116 -50.58 8.74 26.78
CA ALA A 116 -49.97 7.42 27.00
C ALA A 116 -49.62 7.12 28.47
N ASN A 117 -49.90 8.04 29.41
CA ASN A 117 -49.59 7.89 30.84
C ASN A 117 -50.84 8.08 31.71
N SER A 118 -51.83 7.21 31.56
CA SER A 118 -52.81 6.98 32.63
C SER A 118 -53.33 5.54 32.56
N GLY A 119 -52.91 4.72 33.52
CA GLY A 119 -53.36 3.32 33.62
C GLY A 119 -52.37 2.39 34.33
N PHE A 120 -51.96 2.72 35.55
CA PHE A 120 -51.39 1.71 36.44
C PHE A 120 -52.53 1.03 37.19
N ASN A 121 -52.82 -0.23 36.84
CA ASN A 121 -53.44 -1.21 37.72
C ASN A 121 -53.25 -2.63 37.17
N GLY A 122 -52.67 -3.50 37.99
CA GLY A 122 -52.88 -4.95 37.92
C GLY A 122 -51.81 -5.78 37.19
N ASN A 123 -51.04 -6.53 37.99
CA ASN A 123 -50.32 -7.78 37.69
C ASN A 123 -50.36 -8.28 36.23
N GLY A 124 -49.22 -8.16 35.53
CA GLY A 124 -48.99 -8.83 34.26
C GLY A 124 -47.52 -8.73 33.86
N TYR A 125 -46.84 -9.87 33.83
CA TYR A 125 -45.49 -10.00 33.29
C TYR A 125 -45.56 -9.71 31.78
N PHE A 126 -45.08 -8.53 31.35
CA PHE A 126 -44.90 -8.21 29.93
C PHE A 126 -43.43 -8.43 29.57
N PRO A 127 -43.10 -9.17 28.50
CA PRO A 127 -41.72 -9.28 28.06
C PRO A 127 -41.24 -7.89 27.65
N ILE A 128 -40.07 -7.49 28.17
CA ILE A 128 -39.31 -6.35 27.66
C ILE A 128 -39.20 -6.55 26.14
N PRO A 129 -39.54 -5.56 25.30
CA PRO A 129 -39.24 -5.65 23.88
C PRO A 129 -37.72 -5.79 23.78
N THR A 130 -37.25 -6.99 23.46
CA THR A 130 -35.91 -7.15 22.92
C THR A 130 -35.90 -6.25 21.71
N ALA A 131 -35.17 -5.13 21.78
CA ALA A 131 -34.80 -4.42 20.57
C ALA A 131 -34.26 -5.50 19.64
N GLU A 132 -34.95 -5.75 18.52
CA GLU A 132 -34.30 -6.44 17.41
C GLU A 132 -33.09 -5.57 17.11
N VAL A 133 -31.95 -6.00 17.61
CA VAL A 133 -30.69 -5.37 17.27
C VAL A 133 -30.57 -5.65 15.78
N ASP A 134 -30.74 -4.61 14.97
CA ASP A 134 -30.62 -4.71 13.54
C ASP A 134 -29.28 -5.39 13.24
N SER A 135 -29.35 -6.67 12.88
CA SER A 135 -28.16 -7.51 12.69
C SER A 135 -27.26 -6.93 11.61
N LEU A 136 -27.82 -6.15 10.67
CA LEU A 136 -27.11 -5.41 9.65
C LEU A 136 -26.28 -4.25 10.24
N ALA A 137 -26.76 -3.60 11.31
CA ALA A 137 -26.00 -2.55 11.99
C ALA A 137 -24.79 -3.09 12.77
N GLN A 138 -24.85 -4.34 13.26
CA GLN A 138 -23.75 -5.02 13.98
C GLN A 138 -22.59 -5.45 13.08
N THR A 139 -22.84 -5.76 11.82
CA THR A 139 -21.82 -6.25 10.87
C THR A 139 -21.35 -5.20 9.88
N ALA A 140 -21.89 -3.98 9.93
CA ALA A 140 -21.62 -3.00 8.90
C ALA A 140 -20.14 -2.55 8.88
N GLY A 141 -19.54 -2.62 7.69
CA GLY A 141 -18.11 -2.39 7.46
C GLY A 141 -17.19 -3.53 7.93
N ARG A 142 -17.72 -4.60 8.56
CA ARG A 142 -16.96 -5.80 8.88
C ARG A 142 -16.63 -6.55 7.58
N ILE A 143 -15.37 -6.94 7.43
CA ILE A 143 -14.94 -7.85 6.36
C ILE A 143 -15.37 -9.29 6.73
N ALA A 144 -16.28 -9.90 5.98
CA ALA A 144 -16.69 -11.28 6.16
C ALA A 144 -15.54 -12.24 5.78
N ASP A 145 -15.20 -13.18 6.66
CA ASP A 145 -14.03 -14.05 6.54
C ASP A 145 -14.31 -15.48 7.00
N GLY A 146 -15.57 -15.90 6.92
CA GLY A 146 -16.06 -17.18 7.42
C GLY A 146 -16.14 -17.31 8.95
N THR A 147 -15.65 -16.33 9.73
CA THR A 147 -15.73 -16.37 11.21
C THR A 147 -17.05 -15.79 11.71
N SER A 148 -17.57 -16.35 12.82
CA SER A 148 -18.82 -15.88 13.44
C SER A 148 -18.69 -14.46 14.02
N VAL A 149 -19.83 -13.76 14.06
CA VAL A 149 -19.94 -12.43 14.65
C VAL A 149 -19.89 -12.56 16.17
N THR A 150 -18.88 -11.98 16.81
CA THR A 150 -18.71 -11.96 18.28
C THR A 150 -18.99 -10.57 18.83
N SER A 151 -19.16 -10.42 20.15
CA SER A 151 -19.41 -9.12 20.79
C SER A 151 -18.32 -8.06 20.55
N GLU A 152 -17.15 -8.42 20.00
CA GLU A 152 -16.11 -7.47 19.58
C GLU A 152 -16.37 -6.79 18.23
N SER A 153 -17.29 -7.30 17.40
CA SER A 153 -17.75 -6.61 16.20
C SER A 153 -18.74 -5.52 16.62
N LEU A 154 -18.19 -4.39 17.09
CA LEU A 154 -19.01 -3.26 17.49
C LEU A 154 -19.86 -2.78 16.29
N PRO A 155 -21.19 -2.64 16.45
CA PRO A 155 -22.05 -2.02 15.44
C PRO A 155 -21.58 -0.61 15.06
N LEU A 156 -21.85 -0.21 13.82
CA LEU A 156 -21.66 1.19 13.43
C LEU A 156 -22.49 2.12 14.30
N GLY A 157 -21.84 3.20 14.71
CA GLY A 157 -22.31 4.10 15.78
C GLY A 157 -21.39 4.08 17.00
N VAL A 158 -20.63 2.99 17.21
CA VAL A 158 -19.73 2.81 18.37
C VAL A 158 -18.24 2.74 17.99
N ASN A 159 -17.88 2.99 16.71
CA ASN A 159 -16.46 3.16 16.34
C ASN A 159 -15.79 4.16 17.30
N PRO A 160 -14.59 3.83 17.79
CA PRO A 160 -13.95 4.64 18.81
C PRO A 160 -13.78 6.08 18.30
N THR A 161 -14.00 7.04 19.18
CA THR A 161 -13.62 8.44 18.93
C THR A 161 -12.14 8.68 19.26
N LYS A 162 -11.52 7.74 19.99
CA LYS A 162 -10.08 7.70 20.30
C LYS A 162 -9.62 6.25 20.46
N TYR A 163 -8.41 5.94 19.99
CA TYR A 163 -7.73 4.70 20.33
C TYR A 163 -6.91 4.91 21.62
N PRO A 164 -7.20 4.15 22.70
CA PRO A 164 -6.49 4.27 23.96
C PRO A 164 -5.04 3.78 23.82
N LEU A 165 -4.14 4.43 24.55
CA LEU A 165 -2.77 3.96 24.74
C LEU A 165 -2.79 2.63 25.50
N GLN A 166 -2.13 1.61 24.96
CA GLN A 166 -2.03 0.30 25.62
C GLN A 166 -0.73 0.11 26.41
N CYS A 167 0.32 0.85 26.08
CA CYS A 167 1.65 0.70 26.68
C CYS A 167 2.13 2.06 27.21
N ILE A 168 2.86 2.06 28.34
CA ILE A 168 3.15 3.28 29.14
C ILE A 168 4.65 3.66 29.10
N SER A 169 5.54 2.82 28.53
CA SER A 169 6.97 3.19 28.39
C SER A 169 7.64 2.51 27.21
N TRP A 170 8.04 3.28 26.20
CA TRP A 170 8.76 2.79 25.02
C TRP A 170 10.30 2.90 25.14
N TYR A 171 10.79 3.66 26.13
CA TYR A 171 12.19 4.05 26.24
C TYR A 171 13.17 2.95 26.68
N GLN A 172 12.69 1.78 27.13
CA GLN A 172 13.57 0.71 27.64
C GLN A 172 13.84 -0.43 26.65
N CYS A 173 13.16 -0.48 25.51
CA CYS A 173 13.26 -1.61 24.59
C CYS A 173 14.08 -1.29 23.35
N ARG A 174 15.28 -1.90 23.27
CA ARG A 174 16.02 -2.00 22.00
C ARG A 174 15.43 -3.15 21.19
N LEU A 175 14.70 -2.84 20.12
CA LEU A 175 14.40 -3.85 19.12
C LEU A 175 15.70 -4.37 18.52
N THR A 176 15.80 -5.68 18.47
CA THR A 176 16.87 -6.41 17.78
C THR A 176 16.21 -7.23 16.67
N PRO A 177 16.96 -7.67 15.64
CA PRO A 177 16.37 -8.36 14.50
C PRO A 177 15.86 -9.76 14.89
N THR A 178 16.20 -10.24 16.09
CA THR A 178 15.67 -11.48 16.66
C THR A 178 14.25 -11.34 17.23
N THR A 179 13.66 -10.14 17.23
CA THR A 179 12.23 -9.96 17.53
C THR A 179 11.42 -10.26 16.26
N LEU A 180 11.07 -11.53 16.08
CA LEU A 180 10.45 -12.10 14.89
C LEU A 180 9.04 -11.55 14.64
N MET A 181 8.66 -11.40 13.38
CA MET A 181 7.41 -10.77 12.93
C MET A 181 6.63 -11.77 12.07
N ASN A 182 5.29 -11.71 12.03
CA ASN A 182 4.47 -12.50 11.11
C ASN A 182 3.29 -11.70 10.56
N ILE A 183 3.27 -11.59 9.24
CA ILE A 183 3.22 -10.26 8.67
C ILE A 183 2.22 -10.22 7.51
N VAL A 184 1.52 -9.09 7.35
CA VAL A 184 0.72 -8.77 6.16
C VAL A 184 1.15 -7.42 5.59
N ILE A 185 1.08 -7.28 4.26
CA ILE A 185 1.04 -5.95 3.66
C ILE A 185 -0.40 -5.53 3.55
N ILE A 186 -0.70 -4.40 4.16
CA ILE A 186 -1.83 -3.61 3.73
C ILE A 186 -1.29 -2.71 2.63
N ARG A 187 -1.65 -3.01 1.39
CA ARG A 187 -1.37 -2.09 0.29
C ARG A 187 -2.11 -0.78 0.61
N ALA A 188 -1.41 0.33 0.74
CA ALA A 188 -2.01 1.57 1.23
C ALA A 188 -1.76 2.66 0.23
N GLY A 189 -2.84 3.18 -0.39
CA GLY A 189 -2.89 4.35 -1.28
C GLY A 189 -2.32 5.67 -0.72
N MET A 190 -1.56 5.60 0.37
CA MET A 190 -0.81 6.72 0.94
C MET A 190 0.43 7.07 0.11
N GLU A 191 0.95 6.14 -0.69
CA GLU A 191 2.02 6.35 -1.66
C GLU A 191 1.55 7.00 -2.97
N THR A 192 0.23 7.00 -3.24
CA THR A 192 -0.38 7.62 -4.42
C THR A 192 -0.76 9.09 -4.20
N ALA A 193 -1.37 9.69 -5.22
CA ALA A 193 -1.90 11.07 -5.16
C ALA A 193 -3.07 11.22 -4.20
N ASP A 194 -3.78 10.13 -3.87
CA ASP A 194 -4.89 10.11 -2.94
C ASP A 194 -4.43 10.26 -1.49
N ALA A 195 -3.18 9.88 -1.18
CA ALA A 195 -2.57 10.07 0.12
C ALA A 195 -3.37 9.46 1.29
N ILE A 196 -4.10 8.37 1.03
CA ILE A 196 -4.97 7.68 2.00
C ILE A 196 -5.03 6.18 1.66
N PRO A 197 -5.06 5.27 2.66
CA PRO A 197 -5.33 3.87 2.36
C PRO A 197 -6.73 3.71 1.76
N SER A 198 -6.84 2.87 0.72
CA SER A 198 -8.12 2.50 0.14
C SER A 198 -9.01 1.73 1.12
N GLY A 199 -10.30 1.65 0.81
CA GLY A 199 -11.29 0.89 1.56
C GLY A 199 -12.01 1.67 2.66
N LEU A 200 -11.59 2.89 3.02
CA LEU A 200 -12.09 3.60 4.21
C LEU A 200 -13.40 4.40 4.01
N TRP A 201 -14.00 4.36 2.82
CA TRP A 201 -15.20 5.11 2.45
C TRP A 201 -16.50 4.59 3.06
N HIS A 202 -16.46 3.45 3.75
CA HIS A 202 -17.57 2.75 4.42
C HIS A 202 -19.00 3.21 4.08
N THR A 203 -19.75 2.31 3.44
CA THR A 203 -21.19 2.40 3.12
C THR A 203 -21.89 1.10 3.56
N PRO A 204 -23.24 1.02 3.53
CA PRO A 204 -23.94 -0.21 3.92
C PRO A 204 -23.49 -1.48 3.19
N ASN A 205 -23.05 -1.37 1.92
CA ASN A 205 -22.74 -2.53 1.06
C ASN A 205 -21.29 -2.56 0.54
N ASN A 206 -20.48 -1.56 0.85
CA ASN A 206 -19.12 -1.43 0.30
C ASN A 206 -18.25 -0.60 1.25
N GLY A 207 -16.97 -0.93 1.36
CA GLY A 207 -16.00 -0.20 2.17
C GLY A 207 -16.03 -0.63 3.62
N THR A 208 -14.87 -0.53 4.25
CA THR A 208 -14.64 -0.82 5.65
C THR A 208 -14.25 0.44 6.42
N THR A 209 -14.02 0.28 7.72
CA THR A 209 -13.47 1.32 8.58
C THR A 209 -12.12 0.86 9.11
N VAL A 210 -11.27 1.78 9.57
CA VAL A 210 -9.97 1.40 10.15
C VAL A 210 -10.19 0.43 11.33
N PHE A 211 -11.23 0.64 12.14
CA PHE A 211 -11.55 -0.25 13.26
C PHE A 211 -11.85 -1.68 12.79
N GLN A 212 -12.73 -1.84 11.81
CA GLN A 212 -13.13 -3.15 11.29
C GLN A 212 -12.00 -3.84 10.51
N LEU A 213 -11.21 -3.07 9.78
CA LEU A 213 -10.01 -3.56 9.11
C LEU A 213 -8.99 -4.11 10.10
N VAL A 214 -8.64 -3.33 11.13
CA VAL A 214 -7.68 -3.79 12.15
C VAL A 214 -8.23 -5.00 12.93
N ALA A 215 -9.55 -5.05 13.18
CA ALA A 215 -10.19 -6.23 13.77
C ALA A 215 -10.14 -7.46 12.85
N PHE A 216 -10.25 -7.28 11.52
CA PHE A 216 -10.08 -8.34 10.52
C PHE A 216 -8.67 -8.91 10.56
N LEU A 217 -7.69 -8.02 10.64
CA LEU A 217 -6.30 -8.45 10.69
C LEU A 217 -6.00 -9.26 11.96
N ALA A 218 -6.43 -8.74 13.12
CA ALA A 218 -6.19 -9.36 14.40
C ALA A 218 -6.83 -10.75 14.53
N ARG A 219 -8.09 -10.92 14.06
CA ARG A 219 -8.79 -12.22 14.15
C ARG A 219 -8.30 -13.27 13.16
N ASN A 220 -7.54 -12.85 12.14
CA ASN A 220 -6.85 -13.73 11.19
C ASN A 220 -5.35 -13.83 11.46
N ASN A 221 -4.92 -13.59 12.72
CA ASN A 221 -3.55 -13.77 13.20
C ASN A 221 -2.47 -12.90 12.55
N PHE A 222 -2.84 -11.86 11.81
CA PHE A 222 -1.87 -10.91 11.26
C PHE A 222 -1.36 -9.98 12.37
N ASN A 223 -0.04 -9.91 12.56
CA ASN A 223 0.58 -9.14 13.65
C ASN A 223 1.40 -7.93 13.21
N SER A 224 1.58 -7.74 11.90
CA SER A 224 2.31 -6.59 11.34
C SER A 224 1.70 -6.10 10.03
N VAL A 225 1.85 -4.81 9.77
CA VAL A 225 1.46 -4.13 8.53
C VAL A 225 2.67 -3.41 7.94
N ARG A 226 2.96 -3.64 6.65
CA ARG A 226 3.83 -2.75 5.86
C ARG A 226 2.96 -1.72 5.18
N LEU A 227 3.29 -0.45 5.37
CA LEU A 227 2.48 0.67 4.94
C LEU A 227 3.27 1.50 3.92
N PRO A 228 2.96 1.37 2.62
CA PRO A 228 3.54 2.19 1.56
C PRO A 228 3.30 3.68 1.77
N LEU A 229 4.36 4.49 1.63
CA LEU A 229 4.35 5.95 1.78
C LEU A 229 5.05 6.63 0.59
N CYS A 230 4.74 7.91 0.41
CA CYS A 230 5.36 8.77 -0.60
C CYS A 230 6.23 9.84 0.06
N ILE A 231 7.48 9.96 -0.39
CA ILE A 231 8.45 10.93 0.16
C ILE A 231 7.93 12.36 0.01
N GLU A 232 7.48 12.75 -1.19
CA GLU A 232 6.93 14.08 -1.41
C GLU A 232 5.69 14.34 -0.55
N SER A 233 4.80 13.36 -0.40
CA SER A 233 3.59 13.50 0.44
C SER A 233 3.94 13.70 1.92
N ILE A 234 5.00 13.05 2.42
CA ILE A 234 5.52 13.26 3.78
C ILE A 234 6.05 14.69 3.93
N LEU A 235 6.88 15.15 3.00
CA LEU A 235 7.51 16.48 3.06
C LEU A 235 6.49 17.61 3.00
N ASN A 236 5.47 17.45 2.15
CA ASN A 236 4.44 18.45 1.91
C ASN A 236 3.24 18.30 2.86
N ASP A 237 3.27 17.31 3.78
CA ASP A 237 2.17 16.91 4.66
C ASP A 237 0.83 16.82 3.91
N ARG A 238 0.88 16.22 2.71
CA ARG A 238 -0.20 16.22 1.70
C ARG A 238 -1.53 15.85 2.32
N ARG A 239 -2.55 16.69 2.09
CA ARG A 239 -3.89 16.43 2.60
C ARG A 239 -4.46 15.15 1.96
N PRO A 240 -4.90 14.16 2.75
CA PRO A 240 -5.58 12.97 2.26
C PRO A 240 -6.85 13.30 1.46
N ASN A 241 -7.14 12.50 0.44
CA ASN A 241 -8.37 12.62 -0.34
C ASN A 241 -9.60 12.36 0.56
N PRO A 242 -10.44 13.38 0.82
CA PRO A 242 -11.57 13.24 1.73
C PRO A 242 -12.69 12.35 1.17
N ASP A 243 -12.75 12.15 -0.15
CA ASP A 243 -13.83 11.38 -0.80
C ASP A 243 -13.65 9.87 -0.59
N LEU A 244 -12.44 9.44 -0.22
CA LEU A 244 -12.11 8.03 0.02
C LEU A 244 -12.24 7.62 1.49
N ILE A 245 -12.85 8.46 2.33
CA ILE A 245 -13.06 8.17 3.75
C ILE A 245 -14.39 8.69 4.26
N ASN A 246 -15.15 7.79 4.87
CA ASN A 246 -16.31 8.19 5.66
C ASN A 246 -15.84 8.58 7.07
N THR A 247 -15.68 9.88 7.31
CA THR A 247 -15.21 10.41 8.60
C THR A 247 -16.23 10.26 9.73
N ALA A 248 -17.53 10.16 9.41
CA ALA A 248 -18.56 9.87 10.40
C ALA A 248 -18.44 8.42 10.93
N ALA A 249 -18.03 7.49 10.07
CA ALA A 249 -17.68 6.13 10.47
C ALA A 249 -16.29 6.07 11.11
N ASN A 250 -15.31 6.84 10.63
CA ASN A 250 -13.91 6.81 11.08
C ASN A 250 -13.57 7.97 12.04
N ARG A 251 -14.33 8.13 13.14
CA ARG A 251 -14.25 9.31 14.03
C ARG A 251 -12.93 9.53 14.76
N ALA A 252 -12.15 8.47 14.99
CA ALA A 252 -10.82 8.56 15.61
C ALA A 252 -9.70 8.92 14.62
N ILE A 253 -10.01 9.08 13.33
CA ILE A 253 -9.03 9.30 12.28
C ILE A 253 -8.89 10.78 11.96
N ASN A 254 -7.67 11.31 12.04
CA ASN A 254 -7.35 12.67 11.61
C ASN A 254 -7.03 12.69 10.11
N VAL A 255 -7.87 13.32 9.30
CA VAL A 255 -7.70 13.44 7.84
C VAL A 255 -7.24 14.83 7.39
N GLN A 256 -6.80 15.68 8.33
CA GLN A 256 -6.39 17.06 7.99
C GLN A 256 -5.01 17.12 7.34
N SER A 257 -4.16 16.13 7.58
CA SER A 257 -2.82 16.08 7.02
C SER A 257 -2.29 14.65 6.89
N TYR A 258 -1.25 14.46 6.07
CA TYR A 258 -0.65 13.16 5.81
C TYR A 258 -0.16 12.49 7.10
N THR A 259 0.61 13.23 7.89
CA THR A 259 1.19 12.77 9.16
C THR A 259 0.12 12.55 10.22
N GLY A 260 -0.94 13.36 10.22
CA GLY A 260 -2.10 13.17 11.09
C GLY A 260 -2.86 11.87 10.81
N LEU A 261 -3.07 11.57 9.53
CA LEU A 261 -3.70 10.33 9.08
C LEU A 261 -2.82 9.12 9.43
N LEU A 262 -1.55 9.17 9.06
CA LEU A 262 -0.56 8.13 9.35
C LEU A 262 -0.53 7.80 10.85
N SER A 263 -0.41 8.83 11.70
CA SER A 263 -0.45 8.67 13.17
C SER A 263 -1.74 7.98 13.65
N SER A 264 -2.89 8.36 13.07
CA SER A 264 -4.18 7.79 13.47
C SER A 264 -4.31 6.30 13.11
N ILE A 265 -3.83 5.92 11.93
CA ILE A 265 -3.82 4.52 11.47
C ILE A 265 -2.87 3.68 12.33
N ILE A 266 -1.65 4.17 12.59
CA ILE A 266 -0.67 3.47 13.43
C ILE A 266 -1.25 3.20 14.83
N ARG A 267 -1.93 4.19 15.41
CA ARG A 267 -2.58 4.04 16.73
C ARG A 267 -3.75 3.07 16.72
N ALA A 268 -4.49 2.99 15.61
CA ALA A 268 -5.53 1.97 15.46
C ALA A 268 -4.93 0.57 15.41
N LEU A 269 -3.83 0.38 14.67
CA LEU A 269 -3.08 -0.88 14.62
C LEU A 269 -2.49 -1.23 16.00
N ALA A 270 -1.96 -0.24 16.72
CA ALA A 270 -1.44 -0.39 18.08
C ALA A 270 -2.51 -0.90 19.04
N PHE A 271 -3.77 -0.46 18.89
CA PHE A 271 -4.90 -0.89 19.70
C PHE A 271 -5.20 -2.40 19.56
N ARG A 272 -4.78 -3.05 18.47
CA ARG A 272 -4.85 -4.51 18.33
C ARG A 272 -3.47 -5.18 18.34
N LYS A 273 -2.45 -4.49 18.87
CA LYS A 273 -1.08 -5.02 18.97
C LYS A 273 -0.53 -5.48 17.61
N ILE A 274 -0.77 -4.67 16.58
CA ILE A 274 -0.24 -4.90 15.24
C ILE A 274 0.89 -3.90 14.99
N SER A 275 2.08 -4.39 14.64
CA SER A 275 3.23 -3.56 14.31
C SER A 275 3.10 -2.89 12.95
N VAL A 276 3.88 -1.82 12.73
CA VAL A 276 3.89 -1.06 11.48
C VAL A 276 5.32 -0.88 10.97
N LEU A 277 5.58 -1.40 9.77
CA LEU A 277 6.76 -1.08 8.96
C LEU A 277 6.38 0.07 8.03
N LEU A 278 7.09 1.19 8.15
CA LEU A 278 6.89 2.34 7.26
C LEU A 278 7.71 2.12 6.00
N ASP A 279 7.05 2.00 4.86
CA ASP A 279 7.72 1.71 3.60
C ASP A 279 7.85 2.95 2.73
N LEU A 280 9.09 3.34 2.44
CA LEU A 280 9.37 4.47 1.55
C LEU A 280 9.22 4.02 0.09
N HIS A 281 7.97 3.97 -0.34
CA HIS A 281 7.54 3.26 -1.54
C HIS A 281 7.78 4.06 -2.82
N THR A 282 7.35 5.32 -2.84
CA THR A 282 7.45 6.22 -3.99
C THR A 282 8.20 7.51 -3.65
N LEU A 283 8.89 8.08 -4.63
CA LEU A 283 9.54 9.39 -4.49
C LEU A 283 8.48 10.50 -4.57
N THR A 284 7.63 10.41 -5.59
CA THR A 284 6.49 11.30 -5.79
C THR A 284 5.23 10.46 -6.05
N PRO A 285 4.02 11.04 -5.98
CA PRO A 285 2.79 10.31 -6.32
C PRO A 285 2.75 9.66 -7.71
N THR A 286 3.67 10.05 -8.62
CA THR A 286 3.74 9.53 -10.00
C THR A 286 5.08 8.91 -10.36
N ASP A 287 6.04 8.91 -9.43
CA ASP A 287 7.39 8.38 -9.60
C ASP A 287 7.70 7.41 -8.46
N ALA A 288 7.66 6.11 -8.76
CA ALA A 288 8.07 5.08 -7.80
C ALA A 288 9.57 5.19 -7.46
N GLY A 289 10.39 5.70 -8.38
CA GLY A 289 11.84 5.80 -8.28
C GLY A 289 12.53 4.45 -8.44
N GLY A 290 13.40 4.32 -9.45
CA GLY A 290 14.29 3.15 -9.58
C GLY A 290 15.47 3.16 -8.59
N SER A 291 15.74 4.30 -7.95
CA SER A 291 16.69 4.49 -6.86
C SER A 291 16.04 5.36 -5.77
N TRP A 292 16.73 5.61 -4.65
CA TRP A 292 16.23 6.47 -3.57
C TRP A 292 16.24 7.97 -3.93
N THR A 293 16.84 8.33 -5.06
CA THR A 293 16.81 9.69 -5.62
C THR A 293 16.43 9.68 -7.08
N SER A 294 15.96 10.83 -7.57
CA SER A 294 15.76 11.10 -9.00
C SER A 294 16.07 12.57 -9.30
N ASP A 295 16.00 12.96 -10.57
CA ASP A 295 16.16 14.37 -10.96
C ASP A 295 15.13 15.31 -10.29
N ASN A 296 13.98 14.77 -9.90
CA ASN A 296 12.90 15.50 -9.24
C ASN A 296 12.96 15.41 -7.70
N LEU A 297 13.75 14.49 -7.14
CA LEU A 297 13.84 14.30 -5.70
C LEU A 297 15.27 14.01 -5.25
N SER A 298 15.83 14.99 -4.51
CA SER A 298 17.21 14.93 -4.01
C SER A 298 17.38 14.02 -2.79
N GLU A 299 18.61 13.56 -2.56
CA GLU A 299 18.97 12.81 -1.34
C GLU A 299 18.63 13.60 -0.07
N ILE A 300 18.86 14.92 -0.07
CA ILE A 300 18.54 15.79 1.07
C ILE A 300 17.04 15.76 1.37
N SER A 301 16.20 15.85 0.33
CA SER A 301 14.74 15.75 0.46
C SER A 301 14.32 14.39 1.02
N TYR A 302 14.94 13.30 0.53
CA TYR A 302 14.66 11.95 1.00
C TYR A 302 14.98 11.81 2.50
N LEU A 303 16.17 12.25 2.91
CA LEU A 303 16.60 12.22 4.32
C LEU A 303 15.75 13.13 5.21
N ALA A 304 15.26 14.26 4.69
CA ALA A 304 14.34 15.13 5.42
C ALA A 304 12.97 14.46 5.66
N ALA A 305 12.47 13.63 4.74
CA ALA A 305 11.25 12.87 4.97
C ALA A 305 11.44 11.83 6.08
N VAL A 306 12.61 11.17 6.12
CA VAL A 306 13.00 10.26 7.21
C VAL A 306 13.00 10.99 8.56
N ASP A 307 13.51 12.22 8.60
CA ASP A 307 13.49 13.04 9.82
C ASP A 307 12.06 13.38 10.27
N VAL A 308 11.18 13.73 9.34
CA VAL A 308 9.76 13.99 9.65
C VAL A 308 9.11 12.77 10.30
N LEU A 309 9.31 11.58 9.73
CA LEU A 309 8.79 10.33 10.29
C LEU A 309 9.34 10.08 11.70
N ALA A 310 10.67 10.16 11.88
CA ALA A 310 11.29 9.93 13.19
C ALA A 310 10.78 10.93 14.25
N ILE A 311 10.71 12.22 13.91
CA ILE A 311 10.21 13.26 14.84
C ILE A 311 8.76 13.00 15.24
N LYS A 312 7.91 12.57 14.31
CA LYS A 312 6.47 12.41 14.55
C LYS A 312 6.11 11.08 15.21
N LEU A 313 6.85 10.02 14.92
CA LEU A 313 6.46 8.65 15.24
C LEU A 313 7.42 7.93 16.22
N CYS A 314 8.56 8.52 16.56
CA CYS A 314 9.45 7.95 17.57
C CYS A 314 9.01 8.35 18.99
N ASN A 315 7.90 7.78 19.49
CA ASN A 315 7.36 8.09 20.81
C ASN A 315 6.38 6.99 21.31
N ASP A 316 5.97 7.10 22.58
CA ASP A 316 5.10 6.11 23.25
C ASP A 316 3.74 5.89 22.57
N GLN A 317 3.23 6.86 21.79
CA GLN A 317 1.94 6.72 21.10
C GLN A 317 2.03 5.83 19.84
N HIS A 318 3.24 5.58 19.36
CA HIS A 318 3.53 4.84 18.13
C HIS A 318 4.53 3.71 18.41
N TRP A 319 4.45 3.13 19.61
CA TRP A 319 5.34 2.07 20.10
C TRP A 319 5.40 0.82 19.19
N ASN A 320 4.36 0.64 18.38
CA ASN A 320 4.22 -0.45 17.42
C ASN A 320 4.90 -0.15 16.07
N VAL A 321 5.50 1.03 15.86
CA VAL A 321 6.35 1.27 14.69
C VAL A 321 7.69 0.57 14.88
N ILE A 322 7.96 -0.40 14.00
CA ILE A 322 9.15 -1.24 14.06
C ILE A 322 10.34 -0.65 13.29
N GLY A 323 10.06 0.23 12.33
CA GLY A 323 11.10 0.96 11.62
C GLY A 323 10.71 1.34 10.21
N ILE A 324 11.71 1.46 9.34
CA ILE A 324 11.56 1.91 7.96
C ILE A 324 12.11 0.86 6.99
N ASP A 325 11.32 0.53 5.97
CA ASP A 325 11.79 -0.07 4.71
C ASP A 325 12.35 1.04 3.83
N LEU A 326 13.68 0.99 3.67
CA LEU A 326 14.52 2.13 3.33
C LEU A 326 14.28 2.66 1.93
N LYS A 327 13.82 1.82 1.01
CA LYS A 327 13.36 2.15 -0.35
C LYS A 327 12.77 0.90 -0.98
N ASN A 328 11.54 1.03 -1.48
CA ASN A 328 10.92 -0.05 -2.26
C ASN A 328 11.60 -0.24 -3.62
N LYS A 329 11.89 -1.50 -3.99
CA LYS A 329 12.31 -1.92 -5.34
C LYS A 329 13.41 -1.03 -5.99
N PRO A 330 14.64 -0.91 -5.43
CA PRO A 330 15.71 -0.11 -6.01
C PRO A 330 16.34 -0.78 -7.25
N TYR A 331 15.56 -1.00 -8.31
CA TYR A 331 15.95 -1.77 -9.50
C TYR A 331 16.96 -1.06 -10.42
N ALA A 332 17.07 0.27 -10.32
CA ALA A 332 18.02 1.08 -11.08
C ALA A 332 19.23 1.52 -10.26
N ALA A 333 19.31 1.11 -8.98
CA ALA A 333 20.47 1.33 -8.14
C ALA A 333 21.56 0.29 -8.43
N THR A 334 22.81 0.68 -8.24
CA THR A 334 23.97 -0.21 -8.28
C THR A 334 24.30 -0.72 -6.88
N TRP A 335 25.27 -1.63 -6.74
CA TRP A 335 25.69 -2.12 -5.41
C TRP A 335 27.20 -2.36 -5.36
N GLY A 336 27.89 -1.65 -4.47
CA GLY A 336 29.31 -1.84 -4.17
C GLY A 336 30.28 -1.13 -5.13
N ASP A 337 29.79 -0.28 -6.03
CA ASP A 337 30.62 0.48 -6.99
C ASP A 337 31.08 1.85 -6.46
N ASN A 338 30.61 2.27 -5.28
CA ASN A 338 30.78 3.59 -4.67
C ASN A 338 30.35 4.77 -5.57
N GLY A 339 29.50 4.49 -6.56
CA GLY A 339 28.90 5.49 -7.43
C GLY A 339 27.78 6.28 -6.75
N PRO A 340 27.24 7.31 -7.43
CA PRO A 340 26.15 8.13 -6.90
C PRO A 340 24.85 7.34 -6.66
N ASN A 341 24.66 6.23 -7.37
CA ASN A 341 23.49 5.34 -7.24
C ASN A 341 23.80 4.05 -6.45
N ASP A 342 24.94 3.99 -5.76
CA ASP A 342 25.34 2.80 -5.01
C ASP A 342 24.43 2.59 -3.79
N TRP A 343 23.60 1.55 -3.84
CA TRP A 343 22.71 1.19 -2.75
C TRP A 343 23.45 0.76 -1.49
N ALA A 344 24.67 0.23 -1.60
CA ALA A 344 25.53 -0.07 -0.46
C ALA A 344 26.00 1.19 0.29
N VAL A 345 25.87 2.37 -0.34
CA VAL A 345 26.10 3.69 0.28
C VAL A 345 24.77 4.34 0.70
N GLY A 346 23.77 4.29 -0.17
CA GLY A 346 22.45 4.88 0.05
C GLY A 346 21.71 4.29 1.25
N ALA A 347 21.59 2.96 1.32
CA ALA A 347 20.86 2.30 2.39
C ALA A 347 21.44 2.61 3.78
N PRO A 348 22.77 2.45 4.04
CA PRO A 348 23.34 2.83 5.33
C PRO A 348 23.17 4.31 5.66
N LYS A 349 23.22 5.21 4.67
CA LYS A 349 23.02 6.64 4.91
C LYS A 349 21.60 6.94 5.41
N ILE A 350 20.59 6.39 4.74
CA ILE A 350 19.17 6.52 5.14
C ILE A 350 18.94 5.89 6.51
N ALA A 351 19.41 4.65 6.70
CA ALA A 351 19.26 3.91 7.95
C ALA A 351 19.94 4.64 9.13
N ASN A 352 21.15 5.16 8.96
CA ASN A 352 21.83 5.90 10.00
C ASN A 352 21.16 7.23 10.32
N ARG A 353 20.54 7.90 9.32
CA ARG A 353 19.72 9.10 9.56
C ARG A 353 18.50 8.76 10.41
N MET A 354 17.79 7.69 10.05
CA MET A 354 16.65 7.16 10.80
C MET A 354 17.06 6.82 12.24
N LEU A 355 18.12 6.03 12.43
CA LEU A 355 18.57 5.57 13.74
C LEU A 355 19.06 6.70 14.65
N LYS A 356 19.57 7.80 14.07
CA LYS A 356 19.88 9.02 14.83
C LYS A 356 18.63 9.68 15.39
N GLY A 357 17.52 9.68 14.63
CA GLY A 357 16.23 10.19 15.10
C GLY A 357 15.49 9.21 16.01
N CYS A 358 15.66 7.91 15.76
CA CYS A 358 14.94 6.86 16.46
C CYS A 358 15.80 5.58 16.64
N PRO A 359 16.59 5.46 17.73
CA PRO A 359 17.52 4.35 17.90
C PRO A 359 16.84 2.99 18.19
N ASN A 360 15.54 2.98 18.49
CA ASN A 360 14.79 1.76 18.74
C ASN A 360 14.29 1.09 17.45
N TRP A 361 14.17 1.82 16.33
CA TRP A 361 13.72 1.26 15.06
C TRP A 361 14.73 0.29 14.43
N LEU A 362 14.25 -0.48 13.46
CA LEU A 362 15.01 -1.36 12.57
C LEU A 362 15.00 -0.80 11.14
N ALA A 363 16.09 -1.04 10.41
CA ALA A 363 16.25 -0.66 9.02
C ALA A 363 16.02 -1.90 8.14
N PHE A 364 14.97 -1.87 7.33
CA PHE A 364 14.65 -2.92 6.37
C PHE A 364 15.25 -2.56 5.01
N ALA A 365 16.15 -3.39 4.50
CA ALA A 365 16.87 -3.14 3.26
C ALA A 365 16.51 -4.18 2.19
N GLN A 366 16.00 -3.69 1.06
CA GLN A 366 15.76 -4.51 -0.13
C GLN A 366 17.02 -4.67 -0.99
N GLY A 367 16.96 -5.60 -1.94
CA GLY A 367 18.01 -5.86 -2.93
C GLY A 367 17.89 -5.04 -4.21
N THR A 368 18.97 -5.05 -5.01
CA THR A 368 19.00 -4.53 -6.38
C THR A 368 18.60 -5.60 -7.39
N VAL A 369 18.88 -5.42 -8.68
CA VAL A 369 18.52 -6.37 -9.74
C VAL A 369 19.75 -6.73 -10.56
N SER A 370 19.94 -8.03 -10.82
CA SER A 370 20.93 -8.54 -11.77
C SER A 370 20.43 -9.82 -12.45
N LYS A 371 21.10 -10.19 -13.55
CA LYS A 371 20.88 -11.48 -14.23
C LYS A 371 21.85 -12.50 -13.68
N HIS A 372 21.37 -13.71 -13.45
CA HIS A 372 22.13 -14.81 -12.87
C HIS A 372 21.93 -16.08 -13.66
N THR A 373 22.87 -17.00 -13.50
CA THR A 373 22.79 -18.35 -14.08
C THR A 373 23.00 -19.37 -12.97
N LEU A 374 22.01 -20.24 -12.80
CA LEU A 374 22.03 -21.32 -11.83
C LEU A 374 22.12 -22.67 -12.52
N ARG A 375 22.71 -23.62 -11.80
CA ARG A 375 22.59 -25.04 -12.11
C ARG A 375 21.51 -25.62 -11.21
N SER A 376 20.66 -26.51 -11.75
CA SER A 376 19.70 -27.26 -10.96
C SER A 376 20.44 -28.09 -9.89
N ASP A 377 19.78 -28.34 -8.77
CA ASP A 377 20.28 -29.13 -7.65
C ASP A 377 20.68 -30.56 -8.03
N ASP A 378 20.01 -31.15 -9.03
CA ASP A 378 20.36 -32.44 -9.61
C ASP A 378 21.51 -32.38 -10.65
N ASN A 379 22.11 -31.20 -10.87
CA ASN A 379 23.16 -30.91 -11.84
C ASN A 379 22.81 -31.16 -13.32
N THR A 380 21.54 -31.41 -13.65
CA THR A 380 21.14 -31.78 -15.02
C THR A 380 20.86 -30.60 -15.93
N GLN A 381 20.56 -29.42 -15.38
CA GLN A 381 20.12 -28.26 -16.14
C GLN A 381 20.83 -26.98 -15.69
N VAL A 382 21.17 -26.12 -16.64
CA VAL A 382 21.61 -24.75 -16.38
C VAL A 382 20.53 -23.82 -16.89
N PHE A 383 20.14 -22.85 -16.07
CA PHE A 383 19.09 -21.90 -16.40
C PHE A 383 19.46 -20.50 -15.91
N SER A 384 19.07 -19.50 -16.68
CA SER A 384 19.25 -18.11 -16.30
C SER A 384 17.96 -17.53 -15.73
N TYR A 385 18.10 -16.60 -14.80
CA TYR A 385 16.98 -15.83 -14.26
C TYR A 385 17.40 -14.39 -13.96
N THR A 386 16.43 -13.52 -13.76
CA THR A 386 16.66 -12.14 -13.31
C THR A 386 16.10 -11.99 -11.92
N ASP A 387 16.84 -11.33 -11.03
CA ASP A 387 16.33 -10.99 -9.70
C ASP A 387 15.01 -10.22 -9.82
N TRP A 388 14.08 -10.49 -8.91
CA TRP A 388 12.96 -9.58 -8.71
C TRP A 388 13.46 -8.21 -8.29
N TRP A 389 12.76 -7.16 -8.69
CA TRP A 389 13.02 -5.82 -8.18
C TRP A 389 12.88 -5.82 -6.65
N GLY A 390 13.91 -5.36 -5.94
CA GLY A 390 13.96 -5.46 -4.49
C GLY A 390 14.50 -6.80 -3.96
N GLY A 391 14.81 -7.78 -4.82
CA GLY A 391 15.13 -9.15 -4.42
C GLY A 391 16.61 -9.52 -4.42
N GLY A 392 17.46 -8.90 -5.26
CA GLY A 392 18.85 -9.29 -5.43
C GLY A 392 19.76 -8.79 -4.31
N LEU A 393 20.10 -9.65 -3.35
CA LEU A 393 20.94 -9.36 -2.19
C LEU A 393 22.32 -10.03 -2.24
N GLN A 394 22.67 -10.68 -3.35
CA GLN A 394 23.93 -11.41 -3.53
C GLN A 394 25.17 -10.56 -3.21
N ASN A 395 25.14 -9.27 -3.55
CA ASN A 395 26.25 -8.35 -3.34
C ASN A 395 26.51 -8.00 -1.86
N GLU A 396 25.65 -8.41 -0.92
CA GLU A 396 25.96 -8.35 0.52
C GLU A 396 27.21 -9.16 0.87
N ALA A 397 27.47 -10.28 0.17
CA ALA A 397 28.62 -11.13 0.45
C ALA A 397 29.97 -10.42 0.21
N THR A 398 30.00 -9.42 -0.67
CA THR A 398 31.23 -8.71 -1.09
C THR A 398 31.26 -7.25 -0.65
N ALA A 399 30.11 -6.59 -0.59
CA ALA A 399 29.93 -5.20 -0.20
C ALA A 399 28.83 -5.09 0.87
N PRO A 400 29.13 -5.48 2.12
CA PRO A 400 28.11 -5.62 3.15
C PRO A 400 27.55 -4.27 3.62
N LEU A 401 26.26 -4.20 3.90
CA LEU A 401 25.61 -3.00 4.46
C LEU A 401 26.07 -2.77 5.91
N LYS A 402 26.72 -1.62 6.16
CA LYS A 402 27.27 -1.29 7.49
C LYS A 402 26.52 -0.16 8.16
N LEU A 403 25.73 -0.51 9.19
CA LEU A 403 25.05 0.46 10.04
C LEU A 403 25.92 0.90 11.21
N SER A 404 25.70 2.13 11.68
CA SER A 404 26.39 2.70 12.85
C SER A 404 25.97 2.08 14.18
N ILE A 405 24.76 1.52 14.23
CA ILE A 405 24.24 0.78 15.38
C ILE A 405 24.15 -0.70 15.00
N PRO A 406 24.80 -1.61 15.73
CA PRO A 406 24.75 -3.03 15.43
C PRO A 406 23.35 -3.60 15.68
N ASN A 407 23.05 -4.74 15.05
CA ASN A 407 21.77 -5.45 15.21
C ASN A 407 20.56 -4.58 14.87
N LYS A 408 20.65 -3.77 13.80
CA LYS A 408 19.57 -2.91 13.33
C LYS A 408 19.13 -3.15 11.89
N LEU A 409 19.81 -4.05 11.19
CA LEU A 409 19.50 -4.37 9.81
C LEU A 409 18.59 -5.61 9.75
N VAL A 410 17.57 -5.54 8.89
CA VAL A 410 16.75 -6.65 8.44
C VAL A 410 16.74 -6.61 6.92
N TYR A 411 16.91 -7.75 6.26
CA TYR A 411 16.82 -7.83 4.81
C TYR A 411 15.36 -8.08 4.40
N ALA A 412 14.90 -7.31 3.42
CA ALA A 412 13.49 -7.23 3.02
C ALA A 412 13.26 -7.61 1.54
N PRO A 413 13.74 -8.76 1.04
CA PRO A 413 13.70 -9.07 -0.39
C PRO A 413 12.28 -9.32 -0.90
N HIS A 414 12.05 -9.02 -2.16
CA HIS A 414 10.79 -9.32 -2.84
C HIS A 414 10.86 -10.61 -3.68
N TYR A 415 9.75 -11.33 -3.78
CA TYR A 415 9.64 -12.52 -4.63
C TYR A 415 8.19 -12.76 -5.08
N TYR A 416 7.92 -12.80 -6.39
CA TYR A 416 6.55 -12.89 -6.93
C TYR A 416 6.28 -14.15 -7.75
N SER A 417 5.01 -14.34 -8.12
CA SER A 417 4.55 -15.35 -9.07
C SER A 417 4.62 -14.87 -10.53
N PRO A 418 4.38 -15.75 -11.52
CA PRO A 418 4.33 -15.38 -12.94
C PRO A 418 3.37 -14.25 -13.31
N SER A 419 2.36 -13.98 -12.48
CA SER A 419 1.37 -12.93 -12.74
C SER A 419 1.94 -11.52 -12.61
N GLU A 420 3.01 -11.35 -11.83
CA GLU A 420 3.79 -10.12 -11.80
C GLU A 420 4.65 -10.00 -13.06
N TYR A 421 5.42 -11.05 -13.39
CA TYR A 421 6.19 -11.13 -14.63
C TYR A 421 6.50 -12.59 -15.03
N PRO A 422 6.34 -12.99 -16.31
CA PRO A 422 6.59 -14.35 -16.81
C PRO A 422 8.07 -14.75 -16.80
N GLN A 423 8.67 -15.02 -15.65
CA GLN A 423 10.05 -15.51 -15.61
C GLN A 423 10.17 -16.94 -16.16
N SER A 424 11.15 -17.17 -17.05
CA SER A 424 11.34 -18.44 -17.76
C SER A 424 11.58 -19.63 -16.83
N TYR A 425 12.18 -19.40 -15.66
CA TYR A 425 12.47 -20.48 -14.71
C TYR A 425 11.23 -21.09 -14.05
N PHE A 426 10.03 -20.52 -14.22
CA PHE A 426 8.78 -21.10 -13.72
C PHE A 426 8.20 -22.19 -14.63
N VAL A 427 8.68 -22.32 -15.86
CA VAL A 427 8.13 -23.25 -16.84
C VAL A 427 9.24 -23.98 -17.62
N LEU A 428 8.87 -25.07 -18.27
CA LEU A 428 9.75 -25.85 -19.14
C LEU A 428 9.56 -25.43 -20.60
N ASN A 429 10.66 -25.31 -21.35
CA ASN A 429 10.68 -25.04 -22.80
C ASN A 429 9.93 -23.77 -23.25
N GLY A 430 9.67 -22.84 -22.33
CA GLY A 430 9.05 -21.57 -22.67
C GLY A 430 9.97 -20.74 -23.57
N ILE A 431 9.39 -20.16 -24.60
CA ILE A 431 10.04 -19.23 -25.53
C ILE A 431 9.64 -17.81 -25.14
N ARG A 432 10.64 -16.95 -24.96
CA ARG A 432 10.44 -15.53 -24.70
C ARG A 432 9.92 -14.84 -25.96
N ASP A 433 8.73 -14.26 -25.88
CA ASP A 433 8.17 -13.38 -26.91
C ASP A 433 7.81 -12.05 -26.25
N HIS A 434 8.67 -11.03 -26.42
CA HIS A 434 8.57 -9.77 -25.68
C HIS A 434 8.46 -10.01 -24.17
N ASP A 435 7.39 -9.57 -23.50
CA ASP A 435 7.19 -9.82 -22.06
C ASP A 435 6.58 -11.21 -21.76
N LEU A 436 6.10 -11.91 -22.78
CA LEU A 436 5.37 -13.17 -22.64
C LEU A 436 6.31 -14.37 -22.61
N MET A 437 5.77 -15.48 -22.11
CA MET A 437 6.35 -16.80 -22.22
C MET A 437 5.36 -17.69 -22.98
N VAL A 438 5.73 -18.16 -24.17
CA VAL A 438 4.85 -18.96 -25.04
C VAL A 438 5.42 -20.36 -25.27
N GLY A 439 4.57 -21.30 -25.70
CA GLY A 439 5.01 -22.67 -26.04
C GLY A 439 5.56 -23.47 -24.85
N TYR A 440 5.24 -23.08 -23.62
CA TYR A 440 5.78 -23.67 -22.41
C TYR A 440 4.99 -24.90 -21.94
N THR A 441 5.62 -25.69 -21.07
CA THR A 441 4.96 -26.71 -20.27
C THR A 441 5.10 -26.36 -18.79
N GLU A 442 4.00 -26.42 -18.03
CA GLU A 442 4.05 -26.19 -16.59
C GLU A 442 4.82 -27.30 -15.88
N TYR A 443 5.69 -26.93 -14.94
CA TYR A 443 6.42 -27.91 -14.13
C TYR A 443 5.50 -28.71 -13.20
N THR A 444 5.95 -29.91 -12.83
CA THR A 444 5.43 -30.65 -11.68
C THR A 444 5.71 -29.87 -10.39
N ASN A 445 4.98 -30.19 -9.31
CA ASN A 445 5.19 -29.54 -8.00
C ASN A 445 6.63 -29.69 -7.50
N GLU A 446 7.25 -30.84 -7.73
CA GLU A 446 8.62 -31.12 -7.28
C GLU A 446 9.63 -30.23 -8.02
N THR A 447 9.55 -30.14 -9.34
CA THR A 447 10.46 -29.30 -10.13
C THR A 447 10.21 -27.82 -9.89
N LEU A 448 8.94 -27.39 -9.78
CA LEU A 448 8.62 -26.00 -9.46
C LEU A 448 9.15 -25.60 -8.08
N LYS A 449 9.03 -26.49 -7.08
CA LYS A 449 9.61 -26.30 -5.75
C LYS A 449 11.13 -26.13 -5.81
N ARG A 450 11.83 -26.98 -6.57
CA ARG A 450 13.28 -26.86 -6.78
C ARG A 450 13.64 -25.52 -7.38
N ARG A 451 12.91 -25.05 -8.41
CA ARG A 451 13.13 -23.75 -9.04
C ARG A 451 12.97 -22.59 -8.06
N VAL A 452 11.82 -22.50 -7.39
CA VAL A 452 11.52 -21.43 -6.43
C VAL A 452 12.53 -21.42 -5.28
N THR A 453 12.88 -22.60 -4.75
CA THR A 453 13.84 -22.70 -3.64
C THR A 453 15.24 -22.29 -4.09
N ALA A 454 15.70 -22.73 -5.27
CA ALA A 454 17.04 -22.43 -5.75
C ALA A 454 17.22 -20.94 -6.06
N THR A 455 16.27 -20.30 -6.74
CA THR A 455 16.34 -18.87 -7.05
C THR A 455 16.20 -18.02 -5.79
N ALA A 456 15.30 -18.35 -4.86
CA ALA A 456 15.20 -17.63 -3.59
C ALA A 456 16.47 -17.77 -2.73
N ALA A 457 17.07 -18.98 -2.71
CA ALA A 457 18.32 -19.23 -2.00
C ALA A 457 19.50 -18.43 -2.57
N ASP A 458 19.63 -18.37 -3.89
CA ASP A 458 20.66 -17.56 -4.55
C ASP A 458 20.42 -16.06 -4.31
N MET A 459 19.19 -15.57 -4.54
CA MET A 459 18.84 -14.16 -4.39
C MET A 459 19.15 -13.61 -3.00
N PHE A 460 18.76 -14.35 -1.96
CA PHE A 460 18.83 -13.85 -0.58
C PHE A 460 18.91 -14.93 0.49
N GLY A 461 18.50 -16.17 0.23
CA GLY A 461 18.40 -17.20 1.27
C GLY A 461 19.74 -17.58 1.91
N PHE A 462 20.86 -17.36 1.22
CA PHE A 462 22.20 -17.50 1.82
C PHE A 462 22.40 -16.60 3.06
N LEU A 463 21.61 -15.53 3.24
CA LEU A 463 21.74 -14.63 4.38
C LEU A 463 21.23 -15.23 5.70
N THR A 464 20.40 -16.27 5.62
CA THR A 464 19.89 -17.00 6.79
C THR A 464 21.00 -17.60 7.66
N GLN A 465 22.18 -17.86 7.07
CA GLN A 465 23.32 -18.44 7.78
C GLN A 465 24.09 -17.39 8.63
N TYR A 466 23.97 -16.10 8.32
CA TYR A 466 24.73 -15.06 9.00
C TYR A 466 24.04 -14.54 10.26
N GLN A 467 22.70 -14.55 10.28
CA GLN A 467 21.91 -14.12 11.43
C GLN A 467 20.52 -14.78 11.41
N GLN A 468 20.06 -15.28 12.56
CA GLN A 468 18.67 -15.75 12.70
C GLN A 468 17.69 -14.59 12.61
N GLY A 469 16.59 -14.77 11.87
CA GLY A 469 15.59 -13.72 11.64
C GLY A 469 16.09 -12.60 10.74
N ALA A 470 17.16 -12.85 9.96
CA ALA A 470 17.78 -11.85 9.10
C ALA A 470 16.88 -11.41 7.95
N ILE A 471 15.93 -12.26 7.54
CA ILE A 471 15.14 -12.06 6.32
C ILE A 471 13.65 -12.03 6.66
N VAL A 472 12.99 -10.97 6.20
CA VAL A 472 11.54 -10.87 6.13
C VAL A 472 11.21 -10.64 4.66
N LEU A 473 10.38 -11.46 4.00
CA LEU A 473 10.03 -11.13 2.60
C LEU A 473 9.27 -9.79 2.58
N GLY A 474 9.79 -8.79 1.88
CA GLY A 474 9.23 -7.43 1.83
C GLY A 474 7.94 -7.35 1.02
N GLU A 475 7.85 -8.15 -0.04
CA GLU A 475 6.64 -8.42 -0.82
C GLU A 475 6.69 -9.82 -1.43
N PHE A 476 5.57 -10.54 -1.33
CA PHE A 476 5.29 -11.71 -2.14
C PHE A 476 3.80 -11.80 -2.46
N GLY A 477 3.43 -12.33 -3.62
CA GLY A 477 2.02 -12.38 -4.00
C GLY A 477 1.82 -12.65 -5.49
N GLY A 478 0.56 -12.57 -5.90
CA GLY A 478 0.11 -12.86 -7.24
C GLY A 478 -1.39 -13.11 -7.31
N LEU A 479 -1.86 -13.54 -8.48
CA LEU A 479 -3.21 -14.07 -8.65
C LEU A 479 -3.31 -15.47 -8.00
N TYR A 480 -4.19 -15.61 -7.02
CA TYR A 480 -4.34 -16.84 -6.23
C TYR A 480 -5.58 -17.63 -6.66
N THR A 481 -6.76 -17.01 -6.58
CA THR A 481 -8.04 -17.62 -7.01
C THR A 481 -8.33 -17.36 -8.48
N LYS A 482 -7.72 -16.33 -9.07
CA LYS A 482 -7.87 -15.98 -10.49
C LYS A 482 -6.80 -16.61 -11.37
N ASP A 483 -6.01 -17.56 -10.87
CA ASP A 483 -4.94 -18.22 -11.61
C ASP A 483 -5.48 -18.99 -12.83
N ALA A 484 -5.10 -18.59 -14.04
CA ALA A 484 -5.55 -19.18 -15.30
C ALA A 484 -4.62 -20.28 -15.84
N PHE A 485 -3.50 -20.57 -15.15
CA PHE A 485 -2.67 -21.72 -15.51
C PHE A 485 -3.41 -23.04 -15.27
N ALA A 486 -3.24 -24.02 -16.17
CA ALA A 486 -3.93 -25.30 -16.07
C ALA A 486 -3.55 -26.09 -14.82
N ASN A 487 -2.28 -26.01 -14.40
CA ASN A 487 -1.79 -26.60 -13.15
C ASN A 487 -1.68 -25.57 -12.01
N LEU A 488 -2.31 -24.39 -12.13
CA LEU A 488 -2.31 -23.35 -11.10
C LEU A 488 -0.89 -22.91 -10.69
N THR A 489 -0.02 -22.62 -11.66
CA THR A 489 1.38 -22.24 -11.39
C THR A 489 1.51 -20.97 -10.54
N ASN A 490 0.66 -19.94 -10.69
CA ASN A 490 0.75 -18.76 -9.82
C ASN A 490 0.50 -19.12 -8.37
N ARG A 491 -0.62 -19.79 -8.11
CA ARG A 491 -0.99 -20.25 -6.78
C ARG A 491 0.09 -21.11 -6.16
N ARG A 492 0.62 -22.09 -6.91
CA ARG A 492 1.70 -22.96 -6.42
C ARG A 492 2.96 -22.18 -6.09
N VAL A 493 3.35 -21.20 -6.89
CA VAL A 493 4.51 -20.33 -6.58
C VAL A 493 4.27 -19.54 -5.30
N ILE A 494 3.08 -18.96 -5.10
CA ILE A 494 2.74 -18.25 -3.85
C ILE A 494 2.87 -19.19 -2.64
N GLU A 495 2.32 -20.40 -2.73
CA GLU A 495 2.39 -21.40 -1.65
C GLU A 495 3.83 -21.87 -1.35
N LEU A 496 4.68 -21.97 -2.39
CA LEU A 496 6.10 -22.31 -2.26
C LEU A 496 6.93 -21.15 -1.71
N THR A 497 6.58 -19.90 -2.04
CA THR A 497 7.22 -18.72 -1.43
C THR A 497 6.88 -18.64 0.07
N MET A 498 5.66 -19.03 0.47
CA MET A 498 5.33 -19.19 1.89
C MET A 498 6.14 -20.31 2.56
N ASP A 499 6.46 -21.41 1.85
CA ASP A 499 7.38 -22.43 2.38
C ASP A 499 8.77 -21.84 2.62
N VAL A 500 9.31 -21.06 1.68
CA VAL A 500 10.60 -20.37 1.83
C VAL A 500 10.57 -19.42 3.04
N ALA A 501 9.55 -18.59 3.16
CA ALA A 501 9.40 -17.66 4.28
C ALA A 501 9.26 -18.35 5.65
N SER A 502 8.92 -19.64 5.65
CA SER A 502 8.77 -20.46 6.85
C SER A 502 10.04 -21.22 7.25
N GLN A 503 11.12 -21.12 6.47
CA GLN A 503 12.37 -21.81 6.76
C GLN A 503 13.15 -21.14 7.91
N PRO A 504 14.01 -21.89 8.62
CA PRO A 504 14.90 -21.31 9.63
C PRO A 504 15.71 -20.13 9.08
N GLY A 505 15.83 -19.06 9.87
CA GLY A 505 16.52 -17.83 9.50
C GLY A 505 15.62 -16.77 8.85
N TYR A 506 14.44 -17.15 8.34
CA TYR A 506 13.39 -16.22 7.96
C TYR A 506 12.52 -15.84 9.16
N ALA A 507 11.89 -14.67 9.07
CA ALA A 507 10.93 -14.13 10.01
C ALA A 507 9.61 -13.82 9.28
N GLY A 508 9.15 -14.74 8.43
CA GLY A 508 7.94 -14.58 7.64
C GLY A 508 8.06 -13.58 6.50
N GLY A 509 6.96 -12.90 6.19
CA GLY A 509 6.91 -12.01 5.05
C GLY A 509 5.58 -11.31 4.87
N TYR A 510 5.61 -10.32 3.98
CA TYR A 510 4.59 -9.35 3.66
C TYR A 510 3.87 -9.79 2.36
N VAL A 511 2.62 -10.27 2.47
CA VAL A 511 1.80 -10.62 1.29
C VAL A 511 1.28 -9.37 0.57
N TRP A 512 1.52 -9.26 -0.74
CA TRP A 512 1.03 -8.21 -1.63
C TRP A 512 -0.22 -8.69 -2.37
N GLY A 513 -1.40 -8.13 -2.13
CA GLY A 513 -1.73 -7.15 -1.08
C GLY A 513 -3.14 -7.35 -0.53
N LEU A 514 -3.46 -6.64 0.56
CA LEU A 514 -4.83 -6.62 1.10
C LEU A 514 -5.85 -6.19 0.03
N ASN A 515 -5.51 -5.16 -0.75
CA ASN A 515 -6.43 -4.41 -1.58
C ASN A 515 -6.89 -5.19 -2.81
N PRO A 516 -8.19 -5.21 -3.14
CA PRO A 516 -8.71 -5.85 -4.33
C PRO A 516 -8.21 -5.18 -5.61
N GLU A 517 -7.84 -3.89 -5.56
CA GLU A 517 -7.32 -3.11 -6.69
C GLU A 517 -5.83 -3.37 -6.97
N THR A 518 -5.25 -4.41 -6.36
CA THR A 518 -3.87 -4.84 -6.66
C THR A 518 -3.87 -5.53 -8.02
N THR A 519 -3.22 -4.92 -9.01
CA THR A 519 -3.25 -5.34 -10.42
C THR A 519 -2.03 -6.16 -10.80
N TYR A 520 -2.24 -7.17 -11.64
CA TYR A 520 -1.25 -8.05 -12.23
C TYR A 520 -1.40 -8.06 -13.76
N GLU A 521 -0.30 -8.20 -14.47
CA GLU A 521 -0.25 -7.98 -15.93
C GLU A 521 -0.26 -9.26 -16.77
N TYR A 522 -0.11 -10.44 -16.15
CA TYR A 522 0.05 -11.70 -16.89
C TYR A 522 -0.82 -12.82 -16.31
N ASN A 523 -1.64 -13.46 -17.14
CA ASN A 523 -2.45 -14.61 -16.72
C ASN A 523 -3.06 -15.42 -17.90
N PRO A 524 -2.54 -16.62 -18.22
CA PRO A 524 -1.27 -17.16 -17.74
C PRO A 524 -0.09 -16.45 -18.45
N SER A 525 1.12 -17.00 -18.38
CA SER A 525 2.34 -16.31 -18.84
C SER A 525 2.41 -15.99 -20.35
N ASP A 526 1.52 -16.55 -21.17
CA ASP A 526 1.40 -16.27 -22.60
C ASP A 526 0.40 -15.14 -22.92
N THR A 527 -0.24 -14.57 -21.89
CA THR A 527 -1.33 -13.60 -22.06
C THR A 527 -1.07 -12.37 -21.20
N LYS A 528 -0.91 -11.21 -21.86
CA LYS A 528 -0.83 -9.90 -21.20
C LYS A 528 -2.22 -9.28 -21.06
N GLY A 529 -2.50 -8.69 -19.91
CA GLY A 529 -3.81 -8.11 -19.60
C GLY A 529 -3.78 -7.33 -18.30
N SER A 530 -4.93 -7.19 -17.64
CA SER A 530 -5.04 -6.58 -16.32
C SER A 530 -6.03 -7.38 -15.48
N TRP A 531 -5.52 -8.00 -14.42
CA TRP A 531 -6.31 -8.74 -13.46
C TRP A 531 -6.06 -8.17 -12.09
N SER A 532 -7.11 -7.92 -11.32
CA SER A 532 -6.97 -7.41 -9.96
C SER A 532 -7.36 -8.48 -8.95
N GLU A 533 -6.54 -8.69 -7.92
CA GLU A 533 -6.85 -9.60 -6.82
C GLU A 533 -6.14 -9.16 -5.53
N GLY A 534 -6.87 -9.20 -4.41
CA GLY A 534 -6.32 -8.98 -3.08
C GLY A 534 -6.87 -9.99 -2.07
N LEU A 535 -6.56 -9.74 -0.79
CA LEU A 535 -7.10 -10.53 0.32
C LEU A 535 -8.55 -10.18 0.67
N VAL A 536 -9.04 -9.04 0.21
CA VAL A 536 -10.48 -8.72 0.24
C VAL A 536 -10.98 -8.55 -1.19
N ASP A 537 -12.29 -8.71 -1.36
CA ASP A 537 -12.98 -8.49 -2.63
C ASP A 537 -13.17 -7.00 -2.93
N GLU A 538 -13.65 -6.69 -4.13
CA GLU A 538 -13.87 -5.32 -4.62
C GLU A 538 -14.86 -4.51 -3.78
N THR A 539 -15.65 -5.17 -2.93
CA THR A 539 -16.58 -4.50 -2.01
C THR A 539 -15.90 -4.09 -0.71
N TRP A 540 -14.67 -4.53 -0.44
CA TRP A 540 -14.00 -4.37 0.85
C TRP A 540 -14.82 -4.92 2.04
N ALA A 541 -15.80 -5.77 1.77
CA ALA A 541 -16.72 -6.33 2.76
C ALA A 541 -16.62 -7.85 2.86
N THR A 542 -15.92 -8.52 1.93
CA THR A 542 -15.67 -9.97 1.99
C THR A 542 -14.18 -10.24 1.79
N ALA A 543 -13.65 -11.19 2.54
CA ALA A 543 -12.31 -11.71 2.33
C ALA A 543 -12.30 -12.68 1.15
N ASN A 544 -11.17 -12.74 0.45
CA ASN A 544 -10.83 -13.82 -0.45
C ASN A 544 -10.53 -15.07 0.39
N GLU A 545 -11.57 -15.82 0.78
CA GLU A 545 -11.46 -16.93 1.73
C GLU A 545 -10.45 -18.01 1.33
N PRO A 546 -10.33 -18.44 0.05
CA PRO A 546 -9.31 -19.40 -0.34
C PRO A 546 -7.88 -18.88 -0.13
N PHE A 547 -7.63 -17.61 -0.47
CA PHE A 547 -6.30 -17.02 -0.30
C PHE A 547 -5.99 -16.78 1.19
N LEU A 548 -6.96 -16.25 1.94
CA LEU A 548 -6.86 -16.08 3.39
C LEU A 548 -6.59 -17.42 4.10
N THR A 549 -7.26 -18.49 3.68
CA THR A 549 -7.05 -19.84 4.23
C THR A 549 -5.65 -20.36 3.94
N ALA A 550 -5.11 -20.09 2.75
CA ALA A 550 -3.75 -20.49 2.39
C ALA A 550 -2.69 -19.80 3.28
N LEU A 551 -2.90 -18.52 3.59
CA LEU A 551 -2.00 -17.75 4.44
C LEU A 551 -1.90 -18.29 5.87
N LYS A 552 -2.92 -19.01 6.37
CA LYS A 552 -2.85 -19.67 7.69
C LYS A 552 -1.70 -20.66 7.82
N LYS A 553 -1.09 -21.09 6.71
CA LYS A 553 0.16 -21.85 6.72
C LYS A 553 1.27 -21.13 7.49
N LEU A 554 1.31 -19.80 7.43
CA LEU A 554 2.26 -18.95 8.15
C LEU A 554 1.96 -18.87 9.65
N ASP A 555 0.80 -19.35 10.12
CA ASP A 555 0.48 -19.40 11.56
C ASP A 555 1.40 -20.37 12.32
N ALA A 556 2.06 -21.28 11.61
CA ALA A 556 3.02 -22.24 12.16
C ALA A 556 4.40 -21.64 12.43
N LEU A 557 4.65 -20.38 12.03
CA LEU A 557 5.93 -19.72 12.24
C LEU A 557 6.26 -19.62 13.74
N PRO A 558 7.50 -19.98 14.14
CA PRO A 558 7.87 -19.96 15.54
C PRO A 558 7.78 -18.53 16.07
N TYR A 559 7.27 -18.37 17.29
CA TYR A 559 7.11 -17.09 17.98
C TYR A 559 6.08 -16.12 17.38
N LEU A 560 5.16 -16.60 16.53
CA LEU A 560 3.96 -15.85 16.16
C LEU A 560 3.18 -15.43 17.41
N GLN A 561 3.08 -14.12 17.63
CA GLN A 561 2.28 -13.55 18.72
C GLN A 561 1.87 -12.11 18.39
N PRO A 562 0.81 -11.59 19.01
CA PRO A 562 0.51 -10.15 18.96
C PRO A 562 1.72 -9.32 19.40
N TRP A 563 1.97 -8.18 18.75
CA TRP A 563 3.12 -7.32 19.04
C TRP A 563 3.10 -6.90 20.52
N PRO A 564 4.13 -7.27 21.30
CA PRO A 564 4.08 -7.08 22.74
C PRO A 564 4.22 -5.61 23.09
N CYS A 565 3.54 -5.16 24.15
CA CYS A 565 3.95 -3.93 24.81
C CYS A 565 5.40 -4.13 25.27
N LEU A 566 6.32 -3.47 24.58
CA LEU A 566 7.72 -3.43 24.93
C LEU A 566 7.85 -2.73 26.29
N THR A 567 8.17 -3.46 27.35
CA THR A 567 8.29 -2.96 28.74
C THR A 567 9.72 -2.64 29.13
#